data_AF-A0A955B8N3-F1
#
_entry.id   AF-A0A955B8N3-F1
#
_cell.length_a   1.000
_cell.length_b   1.000
_cell.length_c   1.000
_cell.angle_alpha   90.00
_cell.angle_beta   90.00
_cell.angle_gamma   90.00
#
_symmetry.space_group_name_H-M   'P 1'
#
loop_
_entity.id
_entity.type
_entity.pdbx_description
1 polymer ?
#
loop_
_entity_poly.entity_id
_entity_poly.type
_entity_poly.pdbx_seq_one_letter_code
_entity_poly.pdbx_strand_id
1 'polypeptide(L)'
;TALLRAYIQIATKNVAAFEIAFEAGDCPFPVTSNAVRLLVEDESGTSMHVDGFVASDHSLTGSVNLDEEQTGLVKCHDLQGPIDDAFMSSFIVVTSSDECSSANMNAFRKSEQLRLIREWRRHFRGDAVVKADKDITDDDIRSSNLVLFGSPDSNSILRQIEKDLPIRWNRDHFSVGEKKYDAENFAPILIYPNPLNPNKYVVINSGFTFREYAYLNNARQVPMLPDWAIVDLRTPPNSRWPGKIVDAGFFDEQWKLKPAEISLSETGR
;
A
#
# COMPACT_ATOMS: atom_id res chain seq x y z
N THR A 1 36.94 -38.00 -10.06
CA THR A 1 36.99 -36.59 -10.47
C THR A 1 35.72 -35.94 -9.99
N ALA A 2 35.77 -35.17 -8.90
CA ALA A 2 34.58 -34.50 -8.39
C ALA A 2 34.21 -33.40 -9.39
N LEU A 3 33.09 -33.57 -10.09
CA LEU A 3 32.44 -32.47 -10.80
C LEU A 3 32.20 -31.37 -9.75
N LEU A 4 32.94 -30.27 -9.81
CA LEU A 4 32.61 -29.05 -9.08
C LEU A 4 31.19 -28.68 -9.50
N ARG A 5 30.21 -28.95 -8.63
CA ARG A 5 28.84 -28.47 -8.82
C ARG A 5 28.90 -26.96 -8.63
N ALA A 6 28.47 -26.19 -9.63
CA ALA A 6 28.27 -24.76 -9.45
C ALA A 6 27.13 -24.56 -8.45
N TYR A 7 27.40 -23.92 -7.32
CA TYR A 7 26.36 -23.60 -6.34
C TYR A 7 26.60 -22.22 -5.72
N ILE A 8 25.50 -21.60 -5.28
CA ILE A 8 25.47 -20.37 -4.49
C ILE A 8 24.83 -20.76 -3.16
N GLN A 9 25.50 -20.48 -2.04
CA GLN A 9 24.97 -20.70 -0.70
C GLN A 9 24.62 -19.35 -0.06
N ILE A 10 23.39 -19.24 0.46
CA ILE A 10 22.87 -18.01 1.06
C ILE A 10 22.22 -18.34 2.40
N ALA A 11 22.71 -17.70 3.46
CA ALA A 11 22.05 -17.69 4.75
C ALA A 11 21.17 -16.44 4.85
N THR A 12 19.88 -16.62 5.12
CA THR A 12 18.92 -15.53 5.24
C THR A 12 18.32 -15.45 6.62
N LYS A 13 18.05 -14.23 7.09
CA LYS A 13 17.36 -13.97 8.35
C LYS A 13 16.25 -12.95 8.10
N ASN A 14 15.01 -13.28 8.46
CA ASN A 14 13.84 -12.41 8.23
C ASN A 14 13.67 -11.96 6.77
N VAL A 15 13.80 -12.89 5.82
CA VAL A 15 13.63 -12.67 4.37
C VAL A 15 12.49 -13.55 3.88
N ALA A 16 11.44 -12.94 3.34
CA ALA A 16 10.30 -13.66 2.77
C ALA A 16 10.59 -14.19 1.36
N ALA A 17 11.28 -13.40 0.54
CA ALA A 17 11.70 -13.79 -0.80
C ALA A 17 12.93 -12.97 -1.22
N PHE A 18 13.71 -13.51 -2.17
CA PHE A 18 14.77 -12.74 -2.82
C PHE A 18 15.00 -13.24 -4.24
N GLU A 19 15.61 -12.38 -5.06
CA GLU A 19 16.10 -12.71 -6.39
C GLU A 19 17.61 -12.48 -6.45
N ILE A 20 18.28 -13.35 -7.20
CA ILE A 20 19.65 -13.14 -7.65
C ILE A 20 19.61 -12.94 -9.15
N ALA A 21 20.15 -11.82 -9.60
CA ALA A 21 20.34 -11.52 -11.00
C ALA A 21 21.82 -11.26 -11.26
N PHE A 22 22.42 -12.06 -12.14
CA PHE A 22 23.66 -11.74 -12.83
C PHE A 22 23.30 -11.24 -14.21
N GLU A 23 23.64 -9.99 -14.49
CA GLU A 23 23.47 -9.38 -15.81
C GLU A 23 24.41 -10.03 -16.84
N ALA A 24 24.20 -9.70 -18.11
CA ALA A 24 25.02 -10.23 -19.20
C ALA A 24 26.53 -9.96 -18.97
N GLY A 25 27.32 -11.04 -18.92
CA GLY A 25 28.77 -11.00 -18.69
C GLY A 25 29.20 -11.13 -17.23
N ASP A 26 28.28 -11.03 -16.27
CA ASP A 26 28.62 -10.96 -14.84
C ASP A 26 28.57 -12.32 -14.13
N CYS A 27 27.91 -13.33 -14.72
CA CYS A 27 27.80 -14.64 -14.07
C CYS A 27 29.17 -15.33 -13.99
N PRO A 28 29.66 -15.65 -12.78
CA PRO A 28 30.99 -16.25 -12.59
C PRO A 28 31.01 -17.74 -12.97
N PHE A 29 29.86 -18.33 -13.29
CA PHE A 29 29.74 -19.75 -13.62
C PHE A 29 29.92 -19.98 -15.12
N PRO A 30 30.58 -21.08 -15.53
CA PRO A 30 30.67 -21.45 -16.94
C PRO A 30 29.29 -21.69 -17.55
N VAL A 31 29.09 -21.29 -18.82
CA VAL A 31 27.89 -21.61 -19.61
C VAL A 31 27.67 -23.12 -19.73
N THR A 32 28.72 -23.93 -19.58
CA THR A 32 28.66 -25.40 -19.56
C THR A 32 28.15 -25.98 -18.23
N SER A 33 27.85 -25.14 -17.24
CA SER A 33 27.23 -25.58 -15.99
C SER A 33 25.78 -25.96 -16.25
N ASN A 34 25.50 -27.27 -16.32
CA ASN A 34 24.17 -27.79 -16.64
C ASN A 34 23.09 -27.44 -15.59
N ALA A 35 23.47 -26.92 -14.42
CA ALA A 35 22.60 -26.31 -13.42
C ALA A 35 23.46 -25.60 -12.37
N VAL A 36 23.19 -24.31 -12.11
CA VAL A 36 23.68 -23.62 -10.91
C VAL A 36 22.68 -23.87 -9.81
N ARG A 37 23.15 -24.43 -8.69
CA ARG A 37 22.29 -24.76 -7.55
C ARG A 37 22.27 -23.62 -6.56
N LEU A 38 21.09 -23.15 -6.23
CA LEU A 38 20.89 -22.30 -5.05
C LEU A 38 20.67 -23.17 -3.82
N LEU A 39 21.44 -22.93 -2.77
CA LEU A 39 21.29 -23.53 -1.45
C LEU A 39 20.96 -22.41 -0.48
N VAL A 40 19.72 -22.39 -0.02
CA VAL A 40 19.25 -21.37 0.94
C VAL A 40 19.12 -22.03 2.30
N GLU A 41 19.66 -21.37 3.32
CA GLU A 41 19.46 -21.74 4.71
C GLU A 41 18.74 -20.58 5.40
N ASP A 42 17.48 -20.80 5.75
CA ASP A 42 16.69 -19.88 6.55
C ASP A 42 16.70 -20.30 8.04
N GLU A 43 16.00 -19.53 8.89
CA GLU A 43 15.88 -19.84 10.32
C GLU A 43 15.15 -21.17 10.58
N SER A 44 14.37 -21.67 9.62
CA SER A 44 13.66 -22.95 9.70
C SER A 44 14.52 -24.15 9.27
N GLY A 45 15.69 -23.91 8.69
CA GLY A 45 16.58 -24.94 8.14
C GLY A 45 16.11 -25.50 6.79
N THR A 46 15.20 -24.80 6.11
CA THR A 46 14.64 -25.20 4.82
C THR A 46 15.65 -24.95 3.71
N SER A 47 16.08 -26.02 3.03
CA SER A 47 16.90 -25.94 1.82
C SER A 47 16.03 -26.02 0.57
N MET A 48 15.94 -24.90 -0.15
CA MET A 48 15.30 -24.87 -1.47
C MET A 48 16.31 -24.97 -2.60
N HIS A 49 15.93 -25.69 -3.65
CA HIS A 49 16.73 -25.90 -4.84
C HIS A 49 16.06 -25.23 -6.03
N VAL A 50 16.72 -24.23 -6.59
CA VAL A 50 16.33 -23.59 -7.85
C VAL A 50 17.41 -23.93 -8.87
N ASP A 51 17.00 -24.60 -9.96
CA ASP A 51 17.87 -24.86 -11.10
C ASP A 51 17.95 -23.60 -11.95
N GLY A 52 19.08 -22.90 -11.90
CA GLY A 52 19.38 -21.80 -12.81
C GLY A 52 20.27 -22.28 -13.96
N PHE A 53 19.89 -21.95 -15.20
CA PHE A 53 20.76 -22.15 -16.36
C PHE A 53 21.51 -20.86 -16.64
N VAL A 54 22.84 -20.96 -16.78
CA VAL A 54 23.64 -19.83 -17.25
C VAL A 54 23.36 -19.65 -18.73
N ALA A 55 22.81 -18.49 -19.10
CA ALA A 55 22.54 -18.18 -20.49
C ALA A 55 23.84 -18.00 -21.29
N SER A 56 23.75 -18.03 -22.62
CA SER A 56 24.93 -17.92 -23.50
C SER A 56 25.65 -16.58 -23.40
N ASP A 57 24.96 -15.53 -22.94
CA ASP A 57 25.53 -14.21 -22.66
C ASP A 57 26.10 -14.11 -21.24
N HIS A 58 26.22 -15.23 -20.52
CA HIS A 58 26.63 -15.28 -19.13
C HIS A 58 25.70 -14.52 -18.17
N SER A 59 24.40 -14.47 -18.45
CA SER A 59 23.39 -14.05 -17.46
C SER A 59 22.82 -15.23 -16.68
N LEU A 60 22.28 -14.96 -15.49
CA LEU A 60 21.61 -15.95 -14.63
C LEU A 60 20.63 -15.22 -13.70
N THR A 61 19.35 -15.62 -13.72
CA THR A 61 18.36 -15.16 -12.74
C THR A 61 17.80 -16.36 -11.98
N GLY A 62 17.67 -16.23 -10.67
CA GLY A 62 17.02 -17.21 -9.81
C GLY A 62 16.29 -16.54 -8.66
N SER A 63 15.02 -16.90 -8.46
CA SER A 63 14.16 -16.32 -7.44
C SER A 63 13.75 -17.40 -6.43
N VAL A 64 13.77 -17.04 -5.15
CA VAL A 64 13.47 -17.93 -4.03
C VAL A 64 12.36 -17.28 -3.21
N ASN A 65 11.29 -18.03 -2.94
CA ASN A 65 10.21 -17.61 -2.05
C ASN A 65 10.19 -18.53 -0.82
N LEU A 66 10.59 -17.99 0.33
CA LEU A 66 10.77 -18.70 1.60
C LEU A 66 9.49 -18.73 2.44
N ASP A 67 8.48 -17.95 2.10
CA ASP A 67 7.20 -17.97 2.79
C ASP A 67 6.39 -19.22 2.40
N GLU A 68 5.73 -19.82 3.40
CA GLU A 68 4.65 -20.77 3.15
C GLU A 68 3.55 -20.08 2.32
N GLU A 69 2.81 -20.86 1.52
CA GLU A 69 1.69 -20.38 0.71
C GLU A 69 0.64 -19.69 1.61
N GLN A 70 0.77 -18.37 1.79
CA GLN A 70 -0.08 -17.63 2.69
C GLN A 70 -1.48 -17.49 2.07
N THR A 71 -2.49 -18.03 2.74
CA THR A 71 -3.87 -17.92 2.30
C THR A 71 -4.46 -16.56 2.74
N GLY A 72 -4.82 -15.70 1.80
CA GLY A 72 -5.49 -14.42 2.07
C GLY A 72 -4.69 -13.21 1.57
N LEU A 73 -5.06 -12.02 2.04
CA LEU A 73 -4.34 -10.78 1.73
C LEU A 73 -3.02 -10.75 2.49
N VAL A 74 -1.93 -10.48 1.78
CA VAL A 74 -0.58 -10.33 2.34
C VAL A 74 0.08 -9.11 1.74
N LYS A 75 0.86 -8.39 2.53
CA LYS A 75 1.70 -7.32 2.03
C LYS A 75 2.78 -7.89 1.12
N CYS A 76 2.90 -7.37 -0.09
CA CYS A 76 3.92 -7.77 -1.04
C CYS A 76 4.43 -6.56 -1.82
N HIS A 77 5.43 -6.76 -2.69
CA HIS A 77 5.96 -5.68 -3.51
C HIS A 77 4.86 -5.01 -4.36
N ASP A 78 4.84 -3.68 -4.36
CA ASP A 78 3.79 -2.82 -4.93
C ASP A 78 2.38 -2.99 -4.31
N LEU A 79 2.30 -3.70 -3.18
CA LEU A 79 1.11 -3.91 -2.37
C LEU A 79 1.46 -3.99 -0.87
N GLN A 80 2.24 -3.04 -0.34
CA GLN A 80 2.69 -2.99 1.06
C GLN A 80 2.30 -1.74 1.87
N GLY A 81 1.82 -0.68 1.23
CA GLY A 81 1.59 0.63 1.86
C GLY A 81 2.90 1.43 2.04
N PRO A 82 2.88 2.64 2.64
CA PRO A 82 1.73 3.34 3.23
C PRO A 82 0.83 4.00 2.17
N ILE A 83 -0.04 4.94 2.56
CA ILE A 83 -1.01 5.60 1.64
C ILE A 83 -0.40 6.04 0.30
N ASP A 84 0.81 6.60 0.34
CA ASP A 84 1.51 7.11 -0.84
C ASP A 84 1.91 6.01 -1.86
N ASP A 85 1.98 4.75 -1.45
CA ASP A 85 2.36 3.61 -2.30
C ASP A 85 1.39 3.44 -3.48
N ALA A 86 0.11 3.74 -3.29
CA ALA A 86 -0.90 3.71 -4.35
C ALA A 86 -0.60 4.67 -5.52
N PHE A 87 0.23 5.70 -5.30
CA PHE A 87 0.58 6.71 -6.30
C PHE A 87 1.88 6.38 -7.06
N MET A 88 2.51 5.25 -6.75
CA MET A 88 3.67 4.71 -7.48
C MET A 88 3.26 3.89 -8.72
N SER A 89 1.96 3.65 -8.92
CA SER A 89 1.39 2.96 -10.07
C SER A 89 0.22 3.75 -10.67
N SER A 90 -0.40 3.21 -11.72
CA SER A 90 -1.59 3.82 -12.33
C SER A 90 -2.71 3.97 -11.30
N PHE A 91 -3.31 5.16 -11.20
CA PHE A 91 -4.45 5.43 -10.34
C PHE A 91 -5.49 6.32 -11.02
N ILE A 92 -6.73 6.25 -10.53
CA ILE A 92 -7.84 7.10 -10.94
C ILE A 92 -8.42 7.79 -9.70
N VAL A 93 -8.58 9.11 -9.78
CA VAL A 93 -9.29 9.89 -8.77
C VAL A 93 -10.79 9.75 -8.99
N VAL A 94 -11.49 9.17 -8.01
CA VAL A 94 -12.91 8.85 -8.10
C VAL A 94 -13.72 9.84 -7.30
N THR A 95 -14.58 10.58 -7.99
CA THR A 95 -15.48 11.58 -7.41
C THR A 95 -16.80 10.93 -6.99
N SER A 96 -17.23 11.14 -5.74
CA SER A 96 -18.59 10.79 -5.32
C SER A 96 -19.62 11.52 -6.17
N SER A 97 -20.58 10.80 -6.75
CA SER A 97 -21.72 11.40 -7.45
C SER A 97 -22.73 12.07 -6.53
N ASP A 98 -22.88 11.56 -5.30
CA ASP A 98 -23.86 12.06 -4.35
C ASP A 98 -23.17 12.84 -3.20
N GLU A 99 -23.94 13.58 -2.40
CA GLU A 99 -23.40 14.26 -1.21
C GLU A 99 -23.34 13.29 -0.01
N CYS A 100 -22.29 13.40 0.80
CA CYS A 100 -22.24 12.74 2.11
C CYS A 100 -23.35 13.31 3.00
N SER A 101 -23.85 12.52 3.94
CA SER A 101 -24.79 13.02 4.96
C SER A 101 -24.18 14.12 5.85
N SER A 102 -22.85 14.15 6.00
CA SER A 102 -22.11 15.14 6.80
C SER A 102 -21.62 16.32 5.96
N ALA A 103 -21.92 17.54 6.42
CA ALA A 103 -21.48 18.76 5.75
C ALA A 103 -19.96 18.96 5.84
N ASN A 104 -19.39 18.66 7.02
CA ASN A 104 -17.94 18.70 7.21
C ASN A 104 -17.23 17.69 6.32
N MET A 105 -17.80 16.48 6.18
CA MET A 105 -17.24 15.44 5.31
C MET A 105 -17.29 15.86 3.83
N ASN A 106 -18.39 16.48 3.39
CA ASN A 106 -18.47 17.04 2.04
C ASN A 106 -17.43 18.13 1.78
N ALA A 107 -17.23 19.04 2.74
CA ALA A 107 -16.21 20.08 2.63
C ALA A 107 -14.80 19.47 2.57
N PHE A 108 -14.50 18.53 3.46
CA PHE A 108 -13.22 17.84 3.56
C PHE A 108 -12.87 17.06 2.29
N ARG A 109 -13.76 16.15 1.83
CA ARG A 109 -13.51 15.34 0.64
C ARG A 109 -13.25 16.22 -0.59
N LYS A 110 -14.01 17.32 -0.72
CA LYS A 110 -13.88 18.25 -1.85
C LYS A 110 -12.58 19.02 -1.78
N SER A 111 -12.18 19.50 -0.60
CA SER A 111 -10.90 20.21 -0.44
C SER A 111 -9.71 19.29 -0.70
N GLU A 112 -9.73 18.06 -0.18
CA GLU A 112 -8.64 17.11 -0.37
C GLU A 112 -8.56 16.58 -1.80
N GLN A 113 -9.69 16.32 -2.45
CA GLN A 113 -9.71 15.91 -3.86
C GLN A 113 -9.15 17.02 -4.77
N LEU A 114 -9.62 18.27 -4.59
CA LEU A 114 -9.12 19.42 -5.36
C LEU A 114 -7.63 19.66 -5.10
N ARG A 115 -7.19 19.47 -3.85
CA ARG A 115 -5.76 19.54 -3.50
C ARG A 115 -4.98 18.47 -4.26
N LEU A 116 -5.39 17.21 -4.21
CA LEU A 116 -4.72 16.11 -4.91
C LEU A 116 -4.56 16.44 -6.41
N ILE A 117 -5.66 16.79 -7.09
CA ILE A 117 -5.63 17.09 -8.53
C ILE A 117 -4.68 18.25 -8.85
N ARG A 118 -4.78 19.34 -8.08
CA ARG A 118 -3.95 20.54 -8.29
C ARG A 118 -2.48 20.26 -8.04
N GLU A 119 -2.16 19.66 -6.91
CA GLU A 119 -0.77 19.44 -6.50
C GLU A 119 -0.13 18.30 -7.28
N TRP A 120 -0.90 17.31 -7.75
CA TRP A 120 -0.39 16.28 -8.65
C TRP A 120 0.21 16.88 -9.92
N ARG A 121 -0.53 17.78 -10.58
CA ARG A 121 -0.04 18.51 -11.76
C ARG A 121 1.20 19.34 -11.45
N ARG A 122 1.25 20.00 -10.28
CA ARG A 122 2.37 20.88 -9.90
C ARG A 122 3.65 20.13 -9.58
N HIS A 123 3.55 18.99 -8.91
CA HIS A 123 4.71 18.22 -8.46
C HIS A 123 5.18 17.19 -9.50
N PHE A 124 4.24 16.52 -10.16
CA PHE A 124 4.54 15.37 -11.03
C PHE A 124 4.34 15.65 -12.52
N ARG A 125 3.91 16.87 -12.89
CA ARG A 125 3.75 17.35 -14.28
C ARG A 125 2.81 16.47 -15.14
N GLY A 126 1.91 15.73 -14.51
CA GLY A 126 0.87 14.95 -15.16
C GLY A 126 -0.53 15.41 -14.74
N ASP A 127 -1.52 15.20 -15.59
CA ASP A 127 -2.91 15.39 -15.24
C ASP A 127 -3.46 14.10 -14.62
N ALA A 128 -4.00 14.19 -13.41
CA ALA A 128 -4.65 13.05 -12.77
C ALA A 128 -5.92 12.70 -13.56
N VAL A 129 -6.13 11.41 -13.83
CA VAL A 129 -7.39 10.93 -14.42
C VAL A 129 -8.47 11.04 -13.34
N VAL A 130 -9.55 11.75 -13.65
CA VAL A 130 -10.68 11.95 -12.74
C VAL A 130 -11.93 11.36 -13.38
N LYS A 131 -12.65 10.51 -12.65
CA LYS A 131 -13.93 9.94 -13.06
C LYS A 131 -14.96 10.07 -11.94
N ALA A 132 -16.25 10.11 -12.26
CA ALA A 132 -17.29 9.88 -11.27
C ALA A 132 -17.30 8.40 -10.88
N ASP A 133 -17.70 8.09 -9.65
CA ASP A 133 -17.88 6.72 -9.16
C ASP A 133 -18.81 5.88 -10.05
N LYS A 134 -19.87 6.49 -10.61
CA LYS A 134 -20.81 5.85 -11.54
C LYS A 134 -20.22 5.56 -12.93
N ASP A 135 -19.09 6.18 -13.27
CA ASP A 135 -18.41 6.03 -14.57
C ASP A 135 -17.20 5.08 -14.48
N ILE A 136 -16.94 4.48 -13.32
CA ILE A 136 -15.88 3.49 -13.14
C ILE A 136 -16.28 2.18 -13.81
N THR A 137 -15.39 1.66 -14.64
CA THR A 137 -15.59 0.41 -15.39
C THR A 137 -14.79 -0.74 -14.79
N ASP A 138 -15.12 -1.98 -15.17
CA ASP A 138 -14.34 -3.17 -14.79
C ASP A 138 -12.89 -3.09 -15.31
N ASP A 139 -12.67 -2.45 -16.46
CA ASP A 139 -11.34 -2.23 -17.01
C ASP A 139 -10.52 -1.28 -16.13
N ASP A 140 -11.14 -0.21 -15.62
CA ASP A 140 -10.52 0.71 -14.66
C ASP A 140 -10.11 -0.01 -13.37
N ILE A 141 -11.01 -0.83 -12.82
CA ILE A 141 -10.76 -1.65 -11.61
C ILE A 141 -9.60 -2.63 -11.83
N ARG A 142 -9.49 -3.19 -13.05
CA ARG A 142 -8.43 -4.13 -13.41
C ARG A 142 -7.07 -3.44 -13.57
N SER A 143 -7.03 -2.27 -14.19
CA SER A 143 -5.77 -1.62 -14.58
C SER A 143 -5.19 -0.66 -13.53
N SER A 144 -6.02 -0.10 -12.65
CA SER A 144 -5.64 1.07 -11.85
C SER A 144 -6.06 0.98 -10.39
N ASN A 145 -5.28 1.63 -9.52
CA ASN A 145 -5.66 1.91 -8.16
C ASN A 145 -6.81 2.94 -8.14
N LEU A 146 -7.72 2.85 -7.18
CA LEU A 146 -8.86 3.77 -7.09
C LEU A 146 -8.73 4.67 -5.87
N VAL A 147 -8.69 5.98 -6.09
CA VAL A 147 -8.65 6.99 -5.02
C VAL A 147 -10.07 7.51 -4.79
N LEU A 148 -10.76 6.90 -3.83
CA LEU A 148 -12.17 7.11 -3.52
C LEU A 148 -12.34 8.26 -2.52
N PHE A 149 -13.00 9.34 -2.94
CA PHE A 149 -13.40 10.43 -2.04
C PHE A 149 -14.88 10.29 -1.69
N GLY A 150 -15.20 10.42 -0.39
CA GLY A 150 -16.55 10.35 0.17
C GLY A 150 -16.70 9.34 1.30
N SER A 151 -17.92 8.87 1.44
CA SER A 151 -18.37 7.86 2.40
C SER A 151 -19.27 6.86 1.67
N PRO A 152 -19.57 5.69 2.27
CA PRO A 152 -20.42 4.69 1.60
C PRO A 152 -21.79 5.21 1.17
N ASP A 153 -22.31 6.26 1.82
CA ASP A 153 -23.57 6.89 1.44
C ASP A 153 -23.48 7.79 0.18
N SER A 154 -22.28 8.23 -0.22
CA SER A 154 -22.05 9.17 -1.32
C SER A 154 -21.26 8.60 -2.51
N ASN A 155 -20.45 7.57 -2.27
CA ASN A 155 -19.63 6.90 -3.27
C ASN A 155 -20.09 5.44 -3.46
N SER A 156 -20.65 5.13 -4.62
CA SER A 156 -21.20 3.82 -4.98
C SER A 156 -20.16 2.69 -4.97
N ILE A 157 -18.93 2.96 -5.41
CA ILE A 157 -17.83 1.98 -5.33
C ILE A 157 -17.48 1.71 -3.87
N LEU A 158 -17.38 2.75 -3.04
CA LEU A 158 -17.10 2.58 -1.62
C LEU A 158 -18.21 1.78 -0.92
N ARG A 159 -19.48 2.04 -1.28
CA ARG A 159 -20.64 1.27 -0.79
C ARG A 159 -20.56 -0.21 -1.15
N GLN A 160 -20.03 -0.54 -2.34
CA GLN A 160 -19.89 -1.92 -2.79
C GLN A 160 -18.87 -2.69 -1.95
N ILE A 161 -17.77 -2.04 -1.55
CA ILE A 161 -16.63 -2.69 -0.88
C ILE A 161 -16.60 -2.52 0.64
N GLU A 162 -17.47 -1.68 1.23
CA GLU A 162 -17.37 -1.26 2.64
C GLU A 162 -17.30 -2.41 3.66
N LYS A 163 -17.92 -3.55 3.35
CA LYS A 163 -18.00 -4.71 4.25
C LYS A 163 -16.68 -5.49 4.32
N ASP A 164 -15.87 -5.40 3.27
CA ASP A 164 -14.61 -6.12 3.11
C ASP A 164 -13.40 -5.27 3.53
N LEU A 165 -13.61 -3.99 3.82
CA LEU A 165 -12.58 -3.09 4.33
C LEU A 165 -12.28 -3.37 5.82
N PRO A 166 -11.13 -2.97 6.36
CA PRO A 166 -10.78 -3.18 7.76
C PRO A 166 -11.49 -2.23 8.73
N ILE A 167 -12.25 -1.26 8.20
CA ILE A 167 -13.06 -0.32 8.96
C ILE A 167 -14.55 -0.61 8.72
N ARG A 168 -15.38 -0.36 9.72
CA ARG A 168 -16.83 -0.60 9.63
C ARG A 168 -17.54 0.73 9.65
N TRP A 169 -18.34 0.98 8.62
CA TRP A 169 -19.21 2.15 8.55
C TRP A 169 -20.64 1.83 8.95
N ASN A 170 -21.29 2.82 9.53
CA ASN A 170 -22.72 3.03 9.42
C ASN A 170 -22.95 4.50 9.04
N ARG A 171 -24.22 4.92 8.98
CA ARG A 171 -24.57 6.29 8.57
C ARG A 171 -23.99 7.38 9.48
N ASP A 172 -23.96 7.13 10.78
CA ASP A 172 -23.66 8.17 11.78
C ASP A 172 -22.24 8.06 12.34
N HIS A 173 -21.60 6.90 12.17
CA HIS A 173 -20.32 6.55 12.78
C HIS A 173 -19.52 5.57 11.92
N PHE A 174 -18.23 5.51 12.19
CA PHE A 174 -17.37 4.42 11.74
C PHE A 174 -16.48 3.92 12.87
N SER A 175 -15.99 2.70 12.76
CA SER A 175 -15.06 2.11 13.73
C SER A 175 -13.79 1.62 13.09
N VAL A 176 -12.69 1.79 13.84
CA VAL A 176 -11.38 1.22 13.58
C VAL A 176 -11.04 0.36 14.78
N GLY A 177 -11.09 -0.96 14.60
CA GLY A 177 -11.03 -1.91 15.71
C GLY A 177 -12.19 -1.64 16.69
N GLU A 178 -11.85 -1.47 17.96
CA GLU A 178 -12.83 -1.19 19.02
C GLU A 178 -13.18 0.29 19.16
N LYS A 179 -12.42 1.19 18.53
CA LYS A 179 -12.65 2.64 18.62
C LYS A 179 -13.73 3.07 17.64
N LYS A 180 -14.64 3.92 18.10
CA LYS A 180 -15.76 4.45 17.32
C LYS A 180 -15.65 5.97 17.19
N TYR A 181 -15.90 6.48 15.99
CA TYR A 181 -15.85 7.89 15.63
C TYR A 181 -17.17 8.30 14.99
N ASP A 182 -17.62 9.53 15.21
CA ASP A 182 -18.77 10.08 14.49
C ASP A 182 -18.39 10.57 13.09
N ALA A 183 -19.27 10.31 12.13
CA ALA A 183 -19.08 10.66 10.72
C ALA A 183 -19.28 12.16 10.44
N GLU A 184 -19.76 12.93 11.43
CA GLU A 184 -19.90 14.38 11.31
C GLU A 184 -18.57 15.10 11.54
N ASN A 185 -17.79 14.68 12.53
CA ASN A 185 -16.56 15.36 12.94
C ASN A 185 -15.28 14.63 12.57
N PHE A 186 -15.35 13.38 12.13
CA PHE A 186 -14.17 12.60 11.78
C PHE A 186 -14.26 12.02 10.38
N ALA A 187 -13.11 11.88 9.72
CA ALA A 187 -12.97 11.16 8.46
C ALA A 187 -11.84 10.14 8.55
N PRO A 188 -12.06 8.89 8.09
CA PRO A 188 -10.97 7.95 7.90
C PRO A 188 -10.28 8.25 6.57
N ILE A 189 -8.95 8.20 6.61
CA ILE A 189 -8.09 8.07 5.44
C ILE A 189 -7.34 6.75 5.54
N LEU A 190 -7.25 5.99 4.45
CA LEU A 190 -6.51 4.73 4.45
C LEU A 190 -6.17 4.25 3.03
N ILE A 191 -5.24 3.31 2.96
CA ILE A 191 -4.96 2.46 1.80
C ILE A 191 -5.31 1.01 2.13
N TYR A 192 -5.86 0.27 1.16
CA TYR A 192 -6.18 -1.14 1.32
C TYR A 192 -6.17 -1.87 -0.02
N PRO A 193 -5.86 -3.19 -0.08
CA PRO A 193 -6.11 -3.99 -1.27
C PRO A 193 -7.58 -3.87 -1.69
N ASN A 194 -7.83 -3.56 -2.95
CA ASN A 194 -9.16 -3.35 -3.48
C ASN A 194 -9.94 -4.68 -3.42
N PRO A 195 -11.07 -4.78 -2.69
CA PRO A 195 -11.84 -6.02 -2.64
C PRO A 195 -12.36 -6.50 -4.01
N LEU A 196 -12.48 -5.59 -4.99
CA LEU A 196 -12.85 -5.93 -6.38
C LEU A 196 -11.66 -6.40 -7.22
N ASN A 197 -10.43 -6.13 -6.79
CA ASN A 197 -9.20 -6.58 -7.41
C ASN A 197 -8.04 -6.54 -6.39
N PRO A 198 -7.77 -7.64 -5.67
CA PRO A 198 -6.76 -7.67 -4.60
C PRO A 198 -5.33 -7.31 -5.01
N ASN A 199 -5.03 -7.27 -6.32
CA ASN A 199 -3.72 -6.86 -6.84
C ASN A 199 -3.59 -5.33 -7.06
N LYS A 200 -4.62 -4.56 -6.67
CA LYS A 200 -4.67 -3.09 -6.79
C LYS A 200 -5.11 -2.50 -5.46
N TYR A 201 -4.90 -1.20 -5.32
CA TYR A 201 -5.32 -0.46 -4.14
C TYR A 201 -6.66 0.24 -4.30
N VAL A 202 -7.34 0.39 -3.17
CA VAL A 202 -8.20 1.54 -2.90
C VAL A 202 -7.51 2.47 -1.91
N VAL A 203 -7.59 3.77 -2.16
CA VAL A 203 -7.24 4.82 -1.21
C VAL A 203 -8.50 5.59 -0.88
N ILE A 204 -8.75 5.84 0.41
CA ILE A 204 -9.97 6.48 0.88
C ILE A 204 -9.64 7.87 1.40
N ASN A 205 -10.32 8.89 0.87
CA ASN A 205 -10.30 10.29 1.32
C ASN A 205 -8.92 10.96 1.42
N SER A 206 -7.90 10.41 0.74
CA SER A 206 -6.53 10.95 0.75
C SER A 206 -5.92 11.01 -0.64
N GLY A 207 -4.99 11.95 -0.81
CA GLY A 207 -3.96 11.92 -1.85
C GLY A 207 -2.63 11.42 -1.30
N PHE A 208 -1.54 11.69 -2.03
CA PHE A 208 -0.20 11.67 -1.47
C PHE A 208 -0.11 12.62 -0.25
N THR A 209 0.66 12.23 0.75
CA THR A 209 0.47 12.70 2.13
C THR A 209 1.40 13.85 2.52
N PHE A 210 2.49 14.08 1.79
CA PHE A 210 3.27 15.30 1.98
C PHE A 210 2.47 16.54 1.56
N ARG A 211 2.69 17.64 2.28
CA ARG A 211 1.95 18.90 2.16
C ARG A 211 2.87 20.09 1.94
N GLU A 212 2.29 21.29 1.91
CA GLU A 212 2.93 22.54 1.50
C GLU A 212 4.28 22.80 2.21
N TYR A 213 4.44 22.34 3.45
CA TYR A 213 5.69 22.44 4.21
C TYR A 213 6.86 21.71 3.53
N ALA A 214 6.60 20.66 2.76
CA ALA A 214 7.58 19.84 2.05
C ALA A 214 7.90 20.36 0.64
N TYR A 215 7.23 21.41 0.14
CA TYR A 215 7.40 21.85 -1.26
C TYR A 215 8.75 22.49 -1.53
N LEU A 216 9.43 22.99 -0.49
CA LEU A 216 10.71 23.68 -0.62
C LEU A 216 11.83 22.78 -1.14
N ASN A 217 11.81 21.49 -0.78
CA ASN A 217 12.82 20.54 -1.25
C ASN A 217 12.27 19.11 -1.35
N ASN A 218 12.77 18.37 -2.33
CA ASN A 218 12.31 17.00 -2.59
C ASN A 218 12.69 16.03 -1.47
N ALA A 219 13.73 16.33 -0.68
CA ALA A 219 14.13 15.51 0.47
C ALA A 219 13.06 15.41 1.56
N ARG A 220 12.07 16.30 1.56
CA ARG A 220 10.92 16.29 2.48
C ARG A 220 9.65 15.70 1.85
N GLN A 221 9.66 15.40 0.55
CA GLN A 221 8.52 14.82 -0.17
C GLN A 221 8.49 13.30 0.03
N VAL A 222 8.35 12.90 1.30
CA VAL A 222 8.27 11.51 1.75
C VAL A 222 6.86 11.21 2.25
N PRO A 223 6.44 9.94 2.32
CA PRO A 223 5.19 9.58 2.98
C PRO A 223 5.15 10.11 4.43
N MET A 224 4.06 10.80 4.77
CA MET A 224 3.84 11.47 6.06
C MET A 224 2.79 10.79 6.92
N LEU A 225 1.96 9.91 6.35
CA LEU A 225 0.92 9.16 7.05
C LEU A 225 1.12 7.66 6.80
N PRO A 226 0.76 6.80 7.77
CA PRO A 226 0.90 5.35 7.65
C PRO A 226 -0.25 4.77 6.80
N ASP A 227 -0.54 3.47 6.91
CA ASP A 227 -1.58 2.83 6.10
C ASP A 227 -2.99 3.39 6.37
N TRP A 228 -3.26 3.89 7.58
CA TRP A 228 -4.53 4.52 7.93
C TRP A 228 -4.36 5.63 8.97
N ALA A 229 -5.24 6.63 8.94
CA ALA A 229 -5.34 7.66 9.95
C ALA A 229 -6.77 8.20 10.08
N ILE A 230 -7.08 8.74 11.26
CA ILE A 230 -8.37 9.39 11.53
C ILE A 230 -8.14 10.89 11.68
N VAL A 231 -8.83 11.66 10.83
CA VAL A 231 -8.75 13.12 10.79
C VAL A 231 -9.94 13.71 11.54
N ASP A 232 -9.69 14.57 12.50
CA ASP A 232 -10.69 15.43 13.14
C ASP A 232 -10.94 16.68 12.27
N LEU A 233 -12.11 16.71 11.65
CA LEU A 233 -12.56 17.71 10.68
C LEU A 233 -12.86 19.07 11.30
N ARG A 234 -12.94 19.16 12.63
CA ARG A 234 -13.11 20.44 13.34
C ARG A 234 -11.83 21.28 13.28
N THR A 235 -10.68 20.65 13.03
CA THR A 235 -9.43 21.35 12.78
C THR A 235 -9.18 21.42 11.27
N PRO A 236 -9.11 22.63 10.68
CA PRO A 236 -8.90 22.76 9.25
C PRO A 236 -7.52 22.21 8.82
N PRO A 237 -7.38 21.75 7.56
CA PRO A 237 -6.09 21.36 7.01
C PRO A 237 -5.06 22.49 7.12
N ASN A 238 -3.79 22.13 7.33
CA ASN A 238 -2.67 23.08 7.35
C ASN A 238 -1.54 22.61 6.42
N SER A 239 -0.40 23.30 6.43
CA SER A 239 0.74 22.99 5.55
C SER A 239 1.43 21.64 5.81
N ARG A 240 1.03 20.90 6.86
CA ARG A 240 1.58 19.59 7.22
C ARG A 240 0.54 18.49 7.23
N TRP A 241 -0.69 18.78 7.66
CA TRP A 241 -1.70 17.76 7.92
C TRP A 241 -3.05 18.09 7.25
N PRO A 242 -3.84 17.07 6.85
CA PRO A 242 -5.19 17.24 6.29
C PRO A 242 -6.23 17.67 7.33
N GLY A 243 -5.83 17.80 8.59
CA GLY A 243 -6.62 18.18 9.74
C GLY A 243 -5.87 17.73 10.99
N LYS A 244 -6.53 17.67 12.15
CA LYS A 244 -5.88 17.08 13.33
C LYS A 244 -5.94 15.57 13.24
N ILE A 245 -4.80 14.90 13.19
CA ILE A 245 -4.73 13.44 13.27
C ILE A 245 -4.97 13.03 14.73
N VAL A 246 -6.01 12.24 14.98
CA VAL A 246 -6.38 11.77 16.33
C VAL A 246 -6.04 10.30 16.57
N ASP A 247 -5.83 9.55 15.50
CA ASP A 247 -5.36 8.17 15.53
C ASP A 247 -4.71 7.81 14.19
N ALA A 248 -3.73 6.91 14.19
CA ALA A 248 -3.07 6.44 12.98
C ALA A 248 -2.30 5.15 13.23
N GLY A 249 -2.10 4.34 12.19
CA GLY A 249 -1.33 3.11 12.32
C GLY A 249 -1.09 2.39 11.00
N PHE A 250 -0.38 1.28 11.11
CA PHE A 250 -0.14 0.34 10.02
C PHE A 250 -1.01 -0.90 10.21
N PHE A 251 -1.45 -1.49 9.11
CA PHE A 251 -1.92 -2.87 9.12
C PHE A 251 -0.74 -3.82 9.34
N ASP A 252 -1.01 -5.03 9.81
CA ASP A 252 -0.01 -6.09 9.84
C ASP A 252 0.28 -6.64 8.42
N GLU A 253 1.18 -7.63 8.35
CA GLU A 253 1.55 -8.27 7.08
C GLU A 253 0.37 -8.97 6.38
N GLN A 254 -0.72 -9.23 7.09
CA GLN A 254 -1.95 -9.83 6.56
C GLN A 254 -3.04 -8.78 6.30
N TRP A 255 -2.67 -7.50 6.22
CA TRP A 255 -3.59 -6.38 6.04
C TRP A 255 -4.69 -6.30 7.13
N LYS A 256 -4.42 -6.79 8.35
CA LYS A 256 -5.35 -6.68 9.49
C LYS A 256 -4.97 -5.52 10.39
N LEU A 257 -5.97 -4.96 11.07
CA LEU A 257 -5.72 -3.98 12.11
C LEU A 257 -4.90 -4.63 13.22
N LYS A 258 -3.77 -4.00 13.58
CA LYS A 258 -2.98 -4.43 14.72
C LYS A 258 -3.83 -4.32 15.99
N PRO A 259 -3.74 -5.28 16.93
CA PRO A 259 -4.34 -5.12 18.25
C PRO A 259 -3.87 -3.82 18.88
N ALA A 260 -4.72 -3.17 19.67
CA ALA A 260 -4.30 -2.02 20.44
C ALA A 260 -3.08 -2.42 21.29
N GLU A 261 -1.96 -1.70 21.13
CA GLU A 261 -0.79 -1.95 21.97
C GLU A 261 -1.20 -1.78 23.43
N ILE A 262 -1.12 -2.86 24.19
CA ILE A 262 -1.21 -2.80 25.65
C ILE A 262 0.07 -2.05 26.06
N SER A 263 -0.07 -0.75 26.32
CA SER A 263 0.98 0.01 26.97
C SER A 263 1.32 -0.71 28.26
N LEU A 264 2.45 -1.43 28.28
CA LEU A 264 3.09 -1.83 29.53
C LEU A 264 3.43 -0.53 30.22
N SER A 265 2.57 -0.10 31.14
CA SER A 265 2.85 1.01 32.03
C SER A 265 4.22 0.75 32.65
N GLU A 266 5.11 1.73 32.59
CA GLU A 266 6.36 1.74 33.34
C GLU A 266 6.05 1.65 34.84
N THR A 267 5.82 0.44 35.34
CA THR A 267 5.85 0.15 36.77
C THR A 267 7.23 -0.36 37.11
N GLY A 268 8.08 0.58 37.51
CA GLY A 268 9.00 0.43 38.62
C GLY A 268 10.29 -0.33 38.35
N ARG A 269 11.39 0.44 38.26
CA ARG A 269 12.58 0.24 39.10
C ARG A 269 13.17 1.60 39.48
#